data_AF-A0A919QA51-F1
#
_entry.id   AF-A0A919QA51-F1
#
_cell.length_a   1.000
_cell.length_b   1.000
_cell.length_c   1.000
_cell.angle_alpha   90.00
_cell.angle_beta   90.00
_cell.angle_gamma   90.00
#
_symmetry.space_group_name_H-M   'P 1'
#
loop_
_entity.id
_entity.type
_entity.pdbx_description
1 polymer ?
#
loop_
_entity_poly.entity_id
_entity_poly.type
_entity_poly.pdbx_seq_one_letter_code
_entity_poly.pdbx_strand_id
1 'polypeptide(L)'
;MRGFRVVASGPPALTGQSAHRLGLLGADVSPGQPAGPGRIIVSGAGTPDLRAEVSWSATPSIVDEATAQAATGVAHVHGRSAGQPRAIACDYLTTLASALTIQGLLAALVGRARGADIRVVSTSVDLAGLLAVSQYLAAATAEDDEAVPLAPGGPPFVTADGVRFEVETLDATVWVTFWRSLGVAERLAGSAWRSFQFRYATACSPLPPDLHEHAEKSDWSAVRAAAEKSGASVCPVHDTPGPIADAPWTLWPRGRLADRTATAPGRHTPLAGITVLEAGRRIQAPMAAHLLRLLGARVVRVEPPGGDPLRGMPPTCGDISARWLALNRGKDAAEIDIKSAAGRADLLDLVADADVFLHNWAPGAAERLGLDDADLRKVNPGLVYAYTSGWAGRIEDAPLGTDFMVQARSGVGAAVRGDGEPPAPSLMTLLDVLGGLLGTEVILAALLLREREGRGVRAESSLLGAADLLLKAPRSADRRPIRTRDGWIMTADGTRRDPRLLTALTSGDALAALHGTGVAATAVTTSLDRLPHDPRFSSHLYRDAHGALAVAAPWRFA
;
A
#
# COMPACT_ATOMS: atom_id res chain seq x y z
N MET A 1 -15.33 -0.94 -17.57
CA MET A 1 -16.46 -0.03 -17.25
C MET A 1 -17.23 0.51 -18.47
N ARG A 2 -16.98 0.07 -19.72
CA ARG A 2 -17.76 0.52 -20.89
C ARG A 2 -19.27 0.28 -20.71
N GLY A 3 -20.08 1.27 -21.09
CA GLY A 3 -21.55 1.22 -20.95
C GLY A 3 -22.09 1.64 -19.58
N PHE A 4 -21.22 2.04 -18.66
CA PHE A 4 -21.62 2.71 -17.41
C PHE A 4 -21.39 4.21 -17.51
N ARG A 5 -22.32 4.99 -16.95
CA ARG A 5 -22.16 6.42 -16.68
C ARG A 5 -21.78 6.62 -15.23
N VAL A 6 -20.87 7.54 -14.97
CA VAL A 6 -20.36 7.89 -13.64
C VAL A 6 -20.61 9.37 -13.38
N VAL A 7 -21.26 9.68 -12.26
CA VAL A 7 -21.44 11.06 -11.78
C VAL A 7 -20.78 11.19 -10.41
N ALA A 8 -19.82 12.11 -10.29
CA ALA A 8 -19.10 12.36 -9.05
C ALA A 8 -19.47 13.72 -8.46
N SER A 9 -19.93 13.73 -7.21
CA SER A 9 -20.34 14.94 -6.46
C SER A 9 -19.61 15.04 -5.12
N GLY A 10 -19.60 16.23 -4.54
CA GLY A 10 -18.89 16.54 -3.29
C GLY A 10 -17.42 16.94 -3.52
N PRO A 11 -16.60 16.96 -2.46
CA PRO A 11 -15.24 17.49 -2.51
C PRO A 11 -14.36 16.75 -3.54
N PRO A 12 -13.66 17.46 -4.45
CA PRO A 12 -12.77 16.84 -5.43
C PRO A 12 -11.69 15.94 -4.82
N ALA A 13 -11.22 16.26 -3.61
CA ALA A 13 -10.27 15.45 -2.86
C ALA A 13 -10.80 14.02 -2.57
N LEU A 14 -12.12 13.85 -2.42
CA LEU A 14 -12.73 12.55 -2.12
C LEU A 14 -13.18 11.80 -3.38
N THR A 15 -13.57 12.50 -4.44
CA THR A 15 -14.24 11.87 -5.60
C THR A 15 -13.53 12.04 -6.93
N GLY A 16 -12.66 13.04 -7.08
CA GLY A 16 -12.03 13.40 -8.36
C GLY A 16 -11.12 12.29 -8.90
N GLN A 17 -10.20 11.78 -8.07
CA GLN A 17 -9.30 10.68 -8.47
C GLN A 17 -10.08 9.41 -8.84
N SER A 18 -11.18 9.14 -8.12
CA SER A 18 -12.03 7.97 -8.37
C SER A 18 -12.75 8.08 -9.70
N ALA A 19 -13.35 9.25 -9.97
CA ALA A 19 -14.04 9.53 -11.22
C ALA A 19 -13.09 9.41 -12.43
N HIS A 20 -11.90 10.01 -12.33
CA HIS A 20 -10.89 9.95 -13.38
C HIS A 20 -10.48 8.50 -13.70
N ARG A 21 -10.15 7.70 -12.68
CA ARG A 21 -9.74 6.30 -12.88
C ARG A 21 -10.88 5.40 -13.38
N LEU A 22 -12.12 5.63 -12.96
CA LEU A 22 -13.28 4.94 -13.54
C LEU A 22 -13.45 5.26 -15.03
N GLY A 23 -13.14 6.50 -15.44
CA GLY A 23 -13.07 6.91 -16.85
C GLY A 23 -12.00 6.16 -17.63
N LEU A 24 -10.81 5.99 -17.07
CA LEU A 24 -9.74 5.18 -17.67
C LEU A 24 -10.11 3.69 -17.80
N LEU A 25 -10.97 3.16 -16.91
CA LEU A 25 -11.59 1.84 -17.08
C LEU A 25 -12.72 1.82 -18.13
N GLY A 26 -13.00 2.95 -18.78
CA GLY A 26 -13.93 3.11 -19.89
C GLY A 26 -15.34 3.57 -19.51
N ALA A 27 -15.56 4.11 -18.30
CA ALA A 27 -16.84 4.73 -17.96
C ALA A 27 -17.02 6.09 -18.67
N ASP A 28 -18.27 6.47 -18.95
CA ASP A 28 -18.63 7.84 -19.35
C ASP A 28 -18.74 8.70 -18.09
N VAL A 29 -17.76 9.57 -17.85
CA VAL A 29 -17.67 10.37 -16.62
C VAL A 29 -18.25 11.76 -16.86
N SER A 30 -19.27 12.11 -16.10
CA SER A 30 -19.87 13.45 -16.08
C SER A 30 -19.60 14.14 -14.75
N PRO A 31 -19.32 15.46 -14.75
CA PRO A 31 -19.13 16.21 -13.50
C PRO A 31 -20.46 16.30 -12.74
N GLY A 32 -20.41 16.09 -11.44
CA GLY A 32 -21.50 16.39 -10.51
C GLY A 32 -21.29 17.74 -9.80
N GLN A 33 -22.12 18.03 -8.80
CA GLN A 33 -21.98 19.24 -7.99
C GLN A 33 -20.83 19.10 -6.99
N PRO A 34 -19.90 20.07 -6.87
CA PRO A 34 -18.75 19.97 -5.97
C PRO A 34 -19.10 20.15 -4.48
N ALA A 35 -20.33 20.57 -4.18
CA ALA A 35 -20.82 20.76 -2.82
C ALA A 35 -21.51 19.48 -2.29
N GLY A 36 -21.53 19.34 -0.96
CA GLY A 36 -22.21 18.22 -0.28
C GLY A 36 -21.29 17.03 0.00
N PRO A 37 -21.86 15.85 0.34
CA PRO A 37 -21.07 14.67 0.70
C PRO A 37 -20.37 14.08 -0.53
N GLY A 38 -19.19 13.48 -0.31
CA GLY A 38 -18.47 12.74 -1.35
C GLY A 38 -19.31 11.58 -1.85
N ARG A 39 -19.72 11.62 -3.12
CA ARG A 39 -20.61 10.61 -3.71
C ARG A 39 -20.21 10.30 -5.15
N ILE A 40 -20.24 9.02 -5.50
CA ILE A 40 -20.09 8.55 -6.88
C ILE A 40 -21.31 7.70 -7.22
N ILE A 41 -22.01 8.03 -8.30
CA ILE A 41 -23.15 7.26 -8.80
C ILE A 41 -22.72 6.59 -10.10
N VAL A 42 -22.87 5.28 -10.15
CA VAL A 42 -22.66 4.46 -11.34
C VAL A 42 -24.02 3.97 -11.84
N SER A 43 -24.39 4.34 -13.06
CA SER A 43 -25.66 3.97 -13.69
C SER A 43 -25.44 3.34 -15.07
N GLY A 44 -26.42 2.56 -15.53
CA GLY A 44 -26.40 1.93 -16.86
C GLY A 44 -26.37 0.40 -16.83
N ALA A 45 -26.07 -0.18 -18.00
CA ALA A 45 -26.08 -1.63 -18.26
C ALA A 45 -27.41 -2.36 -17.89
N GLY A 46 -28.55 -1.65 -17.89
CA GLY A 46 -29.85 -2.22 -17.52
C GLY A 46 -29.97 -2.58 -16.03
N THR A 47 -29.07 -2.09 -15.18
CA THR A 47 -29.08 -2.34 -13.73
C THR A 47 -29.45 -1.06 -12.96
N PRO A 48 -30.13 -1.16 -11.80
CA PRO A 48 -30.40 0.05 -11.01
C PRO A 48 -29.12 0.64 -10.41
N ASP A 49 -29.13 1.91 -10.08
CA ASP A 49 -27.93 2.65 -9.71
C ASP A 49 -27.13 2.01 -8.57
N LEU A 50 -25.80 2.13 -8.65
CA LEU A 50 -24.85 1.81 -7.59
C LEU A 50 -24.25 3.11 -7.07
N ARG A 51 -24.29 3.31 -5.75
CA ARG A 51 -23.80 4.52 -5.11
C ARG A 51 -22.59 4.21 -4.24
N ALA A 52 -21.49 4.92 -4.43
CA ALA A 52 -20.44 5.02 -3.42
C ALA A 52 -20.59 6.29 -2.59
N GLU A 53 -20.41 6.16 -1.28
CA GLU A 53 -20.34 7.27 -0.32
C GLU A 53 -18.95 7.29 0.30
N VAL A 54 -18.30 8.47 0.24
CA VAL A 54 -16.94 8.67 0.71
C VAL A 54 -16.93 9.84 1.67
N SER A 55 -16.38 9.64 2.86
CA SER A 55 -16.20 10.66 3.89
C SER A 55 -14.76 10.75 4.38
N TRP A 56 -14.41 11.84 5.07
CA TRP A 56 -13.13 11.93 5.76
C TRP A 56 -13.07 10.99 6.97
N SER A 57 -14.11 11.09 7.81
CA SER A 57 -14.32 10.25 8.99
C SER A 57 -15.77 10.40 9.44
N ALA A 58 -16.23 9.52 10.33
CA ALA A 58 -17.42 9.79 11.16
C ALA A 58 -17.13 10.85 12.25
N THR A 59 -15.86 11.13 12.54
CA THR A 59 -15.41 12.06 13.59
C THR A 59 -15.25 13.49 13.04
N PRO A 60 -15.87 14.52 13.67
CA PRO A 60 -15.78 15.91 13.20
C PRO A 60 -14.37 16.53 13.24
N SER A 61 -13.42 15.96 13.97
CA SER A 61 -12.04 16.47 14.05
C SER A 61 -11.15 16.03 12.88
N ILE A 62 -11.62 15.11 12.04
CA ILE A 62 -10.90 14.60 10.87
C ILE A 62 -11.65 15.08 9.64
N VAL A 63 -11.14 16.14 9.02
CA VAL A 63 -11.85 16.91 7.99
C VAL A 63 -11.09 17.02 6.68
N ASP A 64 -9.83 16.58 6.67
CA ASP A 64 -8.94 16.64 5.52
C ASP A 64 -7.76 15.65 5.65
N GLU A 65 -6.85 15.70 4.68
CA GLU A 65 -5.67 14.85 4.60
C GLU A 65 -4.73 15.07 5.81
N ALA A 66 -4.44 16.32 6.18
CA ALA A 66 -3.55 16.64 7.29
C ALA A 66 -4.07 16.07 8.63
N THR A 67 -5.34 16.33 8.95
CA THR A 67 -5.98 15.84 10.18
C THR A 67 -6.15 14.32 10.16
N ALA A 68 -6.44 13.70 9.00
CA ALA A 68 -6.52 12.25 8.87
C ALA A 68 -5.16 11.57 9.11
N GLN A 69 -4.06 12.09 8.53
CA GLN A 69 -2.73 11.55 8.76
C GLN A 69 -2.29 11.66 10.22
N ALA A 70 -2.64 12.77 10.88
CA ALA A 70 -2.36 12.98 12.30
C ALA A 70 -3.11 11.98 13.18
N ALA A 71 -4.42 11.84 12.96
CA ALA A 71 -5.27 11.02 13.82
C ALA A 71 -4.99 9.51 13.65
N THR A 72 -4.76 9.04 12.42
CA THR A 72 -4.56 7.61 12.13
C THR A 72 -3.16 7.08 12.46
N GLY A 73 -2.23 7.94 12.88
CA GLY A 73 -0.86 7.57 13.23
C GLY A 73 0.10 7.52 12.02
N VAL A 74 -0.38 7.79 10.81
CA VAL A 74 0.46 7.87 9.59
C VAL A 74 1.58 8.89 9.77
N ALA A 75 1.27 10.08 10.32
CA ALA A 75 2.29 11.09 10.56
C ALA A 75 3.36 10.64 11.58
N HIS A 76 2.98 9.81 12.56
CA HIS A 76 3.94 9.25 13.50
C HIS A 76 4.84 8.21 12.83
N VAL A 77 4.26 7.26 12.08
CA VAL A 77 5.05 6.20 11.42
C VAL A 77 5.99 6.79 10.37
N HIS A 78 5.53 7.73 9.54
CA HIS A 78 6.38 8.43 8.56
C HIS A 78 7.53 9.17 9.26
N GLY A 79 7.24 9.77 10.40
CA GLY A 79 8.18 10.54 11.22
C GLY A 79 9.20 9.73 12.02
N ARG A 80 9.06 8.40 12.15
CA ARG A 80 9.97 7.56 12.95
C ARG A 80 11.43 7.72 12.53
N SER A 81 11.69 7.73 11.22
CA SER A 81 13.02 7.97 10.64
C SER A 81 13.65 9.31 11.05
N ALA A 82 12.83 10.32 11.37
CA ALA A 82 13.26 11.65 11.80
C ALA A 82 13.19 11.87 13.32
N GLY A 83 12.68 10.88 14.09
CA GLY A 83 12.53 10.96 15.55
C GLY A 83 11.39 11.83 16.06
N GLN A 84 10.53 12.34 15.18
CA GLN A 84 9.35 13.12 15.54
C GLN A 84 8.27 12.98 14.47
N PRO A 85 6.98 13.15 14.79
CA PRO A 85 5.91 13.07 13.79
C PRO A 85 6.15 14.00 12.61
N ARG A 86 5.92 13.49 11.41
CA ARG A 86 5.99 14.23 10.13
C ARG A 86 4.85 13.77 9.26
N ALA A 87 4.08 14.71 8.70
CA ALA A 87 3.06 14.36 7.71
C ALA A 87 3.70 14.16 6.33
N ILE A 88 3.05 13.34 5.51
CA ILE A 88 3.34 13.16 4.10
C ILE A 88 2.76 14.36 3.35
N ALA A 89 3.63 15.07 2.62
CA ALA A 89 3.25 16.33 1.97
C ALA A 89 2.29 16.16 0.78
N CYS A 90 2.29 14.99 0.13
CA CYS A 90 1.30 14.64 -0.89
C CYS A 90 0.06 13.97 -0.29
N ASP A 91 -1.05 14.02 -1.02
CA ASP A 91 -2.37 13.49 -0.67
C ASP A 91 -2.40 11.95 -0.69
N TYR A 92 -1.74 11.33 0.28
CA TYR A 92 -1.59 9.87 0.34
C TYR A 92 -2.89 9.16 0.76
N LEU A 93 -3.58 9.63 1.81
CA LEU A 93 -4.75 8.94 2.35
C LEU A 93 -5.98 9.09 1.45
N THR A 94 -6.18 10.25 0.84
CA THR A 94 -7.24 10.39 -0.18
C THR A 94 -6.96 9.55 -1.43
N THR A 95 -5.70 9.40 -1.86
CA THR A 95 -5.35 8.47 -2.96
C THR A 95 -5.66 7.00 -2.59
N LEU A 96 -5.36 6.58 -1.36
CA LEU A 96 -5.75 5.25 -0.86
C LEU A 96 -7.28 5.10 -0.79
N ALA A 97 -7.99 6.07 -0.21
CA ALA A 97 -9.45 6.07 -0.09
C ALA A 97 -10.15 6.05 -1.47
N SER A 98 -9.56 6.73 -2.45
CA SER A 98 -10.03 6.67 -3.83
C SER A 98 -9.87 5.26 -4.42
N ALA A 99 -8.75 4.57 -4.15
CA ALA A 99 -8.56 3.19 -4.60
C ALA A 99 -9.58 2.24 -3.92
N LEU A 100 -9.79 2.40 -2.61
CA LEU A 100 -10.82 1.67 -1.87
C LEU A 100 -12.23 1.93 -2.42
N THR A 101 -12.55 3.17 -2.78
CA THR A 101 -13.84 3.53 -3.39
C THR A 101 -14.06 2.78 -4.70
N ILE A 102 -13.06 2.76 -5.58
CA ILE A 102 -13.13 2.05 -6.87
C ILE A 102 -13.25 0.54 -6.63
N GLN A 103 -12.47 -0.02 -5.72
CA GLN A 103 -12.55 -1.45 -5.37
C GLN A 103 -13.95 -1.82 -4.88
N GLY A 104 -14.53 -1.01 -3.99
CA GLY A 104 -15.89 -1.23 -3.50
C GLY A 104 -16.93 -1.21 -4.63
N LEU A 105 -16.84 -0.25 -5.55
CA LEU A 105 -17.71 -0.16 -6.73
C LEU A 105 -17.54 -1.37 -7.66
N LEU A 106 -16.30 -1.74 -8.00
CA LEU A 106 -16.02 -2.87 -8.89
C LEU A 106 -16.46 -4.20 -8.26
N ALA A 107 -16.18 -4.40 -6.96
CA ALA A 107 -16.61 -5.60 -6.23
C ALA A 107 -18.13 -5.71 -6.21
N ALA A 108 -18.85 -4.61 -5.94
CA ALA A 108 -20.32 -4.60 -6.00
C ALA A 108 -20.85 -4.92 -7.40
N LEU A 109 -20.20 -4.44 -8.47
CA LEU A 109 -20.58 -4.78 -9.84
C LEU A 109 -20.31 -6.25 -10.18
N VAL A 110 -19.19 -6.83 -9.71
CA VAL A 110 -18.93 -8.27 -9.81
C VAL A 110 -19.99 -9.07 -9.06
N GLY A 111 -20.30 -8.69 -7.82
CA GLY A 111 -21.35 -9.32 -7.02
C GLY A 111 -22.72 -9.27 -7.72
N ARG A 112 -23.10 -8.11 -8.27
CA ARG A 112 -24.35 -7.94 -9.04
C ARG A 112 -24.41 -8.81 -10.29
N ALA A 113 -23.32 -8.90 -11.04
CA ALA A 113 -23.24 -9.79 -12.20
C ALA A 113 -23.46 -11.26 -11.83
N ARG A 114 -23.18 -11.61 -10.57
CA ARG A 114 -23.37 -12.95 -10.01
C ARG A 114 -24.68 -13.09 -9.20
N GLY A 115 -25.52 -12.05 -9.14
CA GLY A 115 -26.85 -12.10 -8.51
C GLY A 115 -26.98 -11.44 -7.13
N ALA A 116 -25.95 -10.76 -6.61
CA ALA A 116 -26.06 -10.00 -5.36
C ALA A 116 -26.85 -8.69 -5.56
N ASP A 117 -27.61 -8.27 -4.54
CA ASP A 117 -28.37 -7.01 -4.54
C ASP A 117 -27.67 -5.94 -3.69
N ILE A 118 -26.54 -5.44 -4.18
CA ILE A 118 -25.75 -4.39 -3.49
C ILE A 118 -26.06 -3.05 -4.13
N ARG A 119 -26.53 -2.05 -3.39
CA ARG A 119 -26.92 -0.71 -3.90
C ARG A 119 -26.00 0.39 -3.45
N VAL A 120 -25.42 0.24 -2.27
CA VAL A 120 -24.56 1.26 -1.67
C VAL A 120 -23.26 0.63 -1.22
N VAL A 121 -22.17 1.35 -1.43
CA VAL A 121 -20.86 1.10 -0.81
C VAL A 121 -20.40 2.34 -0.08
N SER A 122 -19.99 2.20 1.18
CA SER A 122 -19.47 3.32 1.98
C SER A 122 -18.03 3.04 2.38
N THR A 123 -17.17 4.07 2.33
CA THR A 123 -15.76 4.04 2.76
C THR A 123 -15.36 5.39 3.35
N SER A 124 -14.22 5.47 4.03
CA SER A 124 -13.71 6.72 4.60
C SER A 124 -12.18 6.83 4.56
N VAL A 125 -11.67 8.06 4.63
CA VAL A 125 -10.23 8.37 4.55
C VAL A 125 -9.48 7.91 5.81
N ASP A 126 -10.09 8.01 6.99
CA ASP A 126 -9.51 7.51 8.23
C ASP A 126 -9.33 5.97 8.24
N LEU A 127 -10.29 5.22 7.68
CA LEU A 127 -10.15 3.77 7.45
C LEU A 127 -8.99 3.45 6.50
N ALA A 128 -8.81 4.26 5.45
CA ALA A 128 -7.66 4.15 4.56
C ALA A 128 -6.33 4.39 5.32
N GLY A 129 -6.30 5.36 6.24
CA GLY A 129 -5.15 5.62 7.10
C GLY A 129 -4.85 4.49 8.08
N LEU A 130 -5.87 3.94 8.77
CA LEU A 130 -5.71 2.77 9.64
C LEU A 130 -5.19 1.56 8.87
N LEU A 131 -5.73 1.31 7.67
CA LEU A 131 -5.24 0.24 6.79
C LEU A 131 -3.77 0.47 6.40
N ALA A 132 -3.39 1.71 6.08
CA ALA A 132 -2.02 2.07 5.70
C ALA A 132 -0.99 1.79 6.81
N VAL A 133 -1.40 1.92 8.08
CA VAL A 133 -0.53 1.62 9.23
C VAL A 133 -0.79 0.26 9.86
N SER A 134 -1.68 -0.57 9.30
CA SER A 134 -2.17 -1.80 9.93
C SER A 134 -1.08 -2.77 10.40
N GLN A 135 0.00 -2.93 9.63
CA GLN A 135 1.15 -3.77 10.02
C GLN A 135 1.92 -3.20 11.21
N TYR A 136 2.14 -1.88 11.23
CA TYR A 136 2.81 -1.19 12.35
C TYR A 136 1.93 -1.18 13.59
N LEU A 137 0.62 -1.04 13.41
CA LEU A 137 -0.39 -1.07 14.46
C LEU A 137 -0.48 -2.47 15.09
N ALA A 138 -0.51 -3.52 14.28
CA ALA A 138 -0.45 -4.90 14.77
C ALA A 138 0.84 -5.16 15.55
N ALA A 139 1.99 -4.72 15.04
CA ALA A 139 3.27 -4.86 15.74
C ALA A 139 3.31 -4.10 17.07
N ALA A 140 2.83 -2.85 17.10
CA ALA A 140 2.82 -2.03 18.32
C ALA A 140 1.88 -2.56 19.43
N THR A 141 1.01 -3.53 19.11
CA THR A 141 0.03 -4.11 20.04
C THR A 141 0.22 -5.61 20.24
N ALA A 142 1.34 -6.13 19.76
CA ALA A 142 1.81 -7.49 19.98
C ALA A 142 2.38 -7.65 21.40
N GLU A 143 2.60 -8.91 21.80
CA GLU A 143 3.08 -9.25 23.15
C GLU A 143 4.58 -9.02 23.29
N ASP A 144 5.32 -9.34 22.22
CA ASP A 144 6.77 -9.22 22.16
C ASP A 144 7.25 -7.84 21.72
N ASP A 145 8.53 -7.57 21.99
CA ASP A 145 9.23 -6.38 21.49
C ASP A 145 9.59 -6.48 19.99
N GLU A 146 9.86 -5.33 19.39
CA GLU A 146 10.36 -5.23 18.02
C GLU A 146 11.70 -5.96 17.84
N ALA A 147 11.89 -6.55 16.65
CA ALA A 147 13.13 -7.26 16.32
C ALA A 147 14.37 -6.34 16.28
N VAL A 148 14.17 -5.03 16.15
CA VAL A 148 15.21 -3.99 16.15
C VAL A 148 14.72 -2.75 16.90
N PRO A 149 15.60 -1.95 17.51
CA PRO A 149 15.20 -0.71 18.19
C PRO A 149 14.47 0.25 17.24
N LEU A 150 13.39 0.86 17.72
CA LEU A 150 12.71 1.95 17.03
C LEU A 150 13.43 3.27 17.31
N ALA A 151 14.44 3.57 16.51
CA ALA A 151 15.23 4.80 16.62
C ALA A 151 15.41 5.50 15.26
N PRO A 152 15.64 6.82 15.24
CA PRO A 152 15.76 7.59 14.00
C PRO A 152 16.97 7.16 13.16
N GLY A 153 16.94 7.55 11.89
CA GLY A 153 18.01 7.30 10.94
C GLY A 153 17.61 6.37 9.80
N GLY A 154 18.57 6.19 8.89
CA GLY A 154 18.47 5.33 7.72
C GLY A 154 18.90 6.03 6.44
N PRO A 155 18.74 5.36 5.29
CA PRO A 155 18.90 5.99 3.98
C PRO A 155 17.95 7.21 3.80
N PRO A 156 18.23 8.10 2.84
CA PRO A 156 19.27 7.98 1.82
C PRO A 156 20.67 8.37 2.33
N PHE A 157 21.68 7.88 1.63
CA PHE A 157 23.08 8.27 1.81
C PHE A 157 23.43 9.45 0.88
N VAL A 158 24.56 10.12 1.14
CA VAL A 158 25.05 11.22 0.31
C VAL A 158 26.52 10.95 -0.02
N THR A 159 26.90 11.06 -1.29
CA THR A 159 28.27 10.91 -1.77
C THR A 159 29.09 12.20 -1.62
N ALA A 160 30.41 12.10 -1.77
CA ALA A 160 31.32 13.24 -1.75
C ALA A 160 30.99 14.30 -2.83
N ASP A 161 30.53 13.84 -4.00
CA ASP A 161 30.06 14.66 -5.12
C ASP A 161 28.58 15.08 -5.01
N GLY A 162 27.95 14.87 -3.83
CA GLY A 162 26.63 15.39 -3.49
C GLY A 162 25.44 14.58 -4.02
N VAL A 163 25.67 13.40 -4.59
CA VAL A 163 24.60 12.51 -5.05
C VAL A 163 23.93 11.85 -3.84
N ARG A 164 22.64 12.13 -3.67
CA ARG A 164 21.80 11.46 -2.68
C ARG A 164 21.31 10.14 -3.27
N PHE A 165 21.47 9.02 -2.56
CA PHE A 165 21.16 7.71 -3.11
C PHE A 165 20.57 6.73 -2.10
N GLU A 166 19.76 5.82 -2.62
CA GLU A 166 19.32 4.60 -1.97
C GLU A 166 20.21 3.42 -2.37
N VAL A 167 20.31 2.45 -1.47
CA VAL A 167 20.91 1.12 -1.73
C VAL A 167 19.90 0.04 -1.33
N GLU A 168 19.85 -1.04 -2.10
CA GLU A 168 18.92 -2.14 -1.88
C GLU A 168 19.57 -3.49 -2.16
N THR A 169 19.33 -4.42 -1.25
CA THR A 169 19.66 -5.84 -1.41
C THR A 169 18.82 -6.67 -0.43
N LEU A 170 18.54 -7.92 -0.81
CA LEU A 170 17.84 -8.90 0.02
C LEU A 170 18.79 -9.92 0.65
N ASP A 171 20.10 -9.75 0.44
CA ASP A 171 21.14 -10.69 0.86
C ASP A 171 22.18 -9.99 1.75
N ALA A 172 22.43 -10.56 2.93
CA ALA A 172 23.34 -10.01 3.92
C ALA A 172 24.80 -9.99 3.44
N THR A 173 25.20 -10.98 2.65
CA THR A 173 26.55 -11.09 2.08
C THR A 173 26.77 -10.00 1.03
N VAL A 174 25.77 -9.75 0.19
CA VAL A 174 25.78 -8.64 -0.78
C VAL A 174 25.91 -7.30 -0.06
N TRP A 175 25.13 -7.09 1.01
CA TRP A 175 25.20 -5.87 1.84
C TRP A 175 26.60 -5.63 2.42
N VAL A 176 27.17 -6.65 3.06
CA VAL A 176 28.52 -6.55 3.65
C VAL A 176 29.57 -6.29 2.59
N THR A 177 29.47 -6.96 1.44
CA THR A 177 30.42 -6.82 0.32
C THR A 177 30.36 -5.41 -0.29
N PHE A 178 29.17 -4.84 -0.42
CA PHE A 178 28.97 -3.47 -0.90
C PHE A 178 29.70 -2.47 0.00
N TRP A 179 29.41 -2.48 1.30
CA TRP A 179 30.00 -1.52 2.24
C TRP A 179 31.50 -1.72 2.45
N ARG A 180 31.98 -2.96 2.44
CA ARG A 180 33.42 -3.24 2.46
C ARG A 180 34.14 -2.65 1.24
N SER A 181 33.48 -2.62 0.08
CA SER A 181 34.04 -2.02 -1.13
C SER A 181 34.13 -0.48 -1.04
N LEU A 182 33.39 0.14 -0.12
CA LEU A 182 33.48 1.57 0.24
C LEU A 182 34.35 1.82 1.50
N GLY A 183 35.12 0.82 1.92
CA GLY A 183 36.06 0.92 3.03
C GLY A 183 35.47 0.73 4.43
N VAL A 184 34.20 0.34 4.56
CA VAL A 184 33.58 0.05 5.86
C VAL A 184 34.09 -1.31 6.38
N ALA A 185 34.44 -1.36 7.66
CA ALA A 185 34.84 -2.62 8.30
C ALA A 185 33.72 -3.67 8.27
N GLU A 186 34.06 -4.93 7.98
CA GLU A 186 33.09 -6.03 7.82
C GLU A 186 32.16 -6.20 9.04
N ARG A 187 32.72 -6.17 10.24
CA ARG A 187 31.96 -6.26 11.50
C ARG A 187 30.91 -5.15 11.64
N LEU A 188 31.26 -3.93 11.23
CA LEU A 188 30.38 -2.77 11.29
C LEU A 188 29.26 -2.90 10.26
N ALA A 189 29.59 -3.22 9.01
CA ALA A 189 28.60 -3.46 7.95
C ALA A 189 27.63 -4.58 8.33
N GLY A 190 28.14 -5.68 8.88
CA GLY A 190 27.32 -6.81 9.36
C GLY A 190 26.38 -6.41 10.50
N SER A 191 26.83 -5.59 11.45
CA SER A 191 25.99 -5.11 12.56
C SER A 191 24.80 -4.25 12.09
N ALA A 192 24.94 -3.56 10.97
CA ALA A 192 23.90 -2.71 10.39
C ALA A 192 22.82 -3.48 9.61
N TRP A 193 23.12 -4.72 9.20
CA TRP A 193 22.25 -5.51 8.32
C TRP A 193 20.84 -5.68 8.89
N ARG A 194 20.72 -5.99 10.18
CA ARG A 194 19.42 -6.24 10.81
C ARG A 194 18.53 -4.99 10.79
N SER A 195 19.07 -3.82 11.18
CA SER A 195 18.35 -2.54 11.10
C SER A 195 17.96 -2.18 9.67
N PHE A 196 18.83 -2.46 8.69
CA PHE A 196 18.53 -2.25 7.28
C PHE A 196 17.43 -3.18 6.78
N GLN A 197 17.54 -4.48 7.05
CA GLN A 197 16.58 -5.51 6.63
C GLN A 197 15.17 -5.25 7.17
N PHE A 198 15.07 -4.82 8.42
CA PHE A 198 13.79 -4.57 9.10
C PHE A 198 13.18 -3.19 8.84
N ARG A 199 13.84 -2.31 8.08
CA ARG A 199 13.37 -0.92 7.89
C ARG A 199 11.97 -0.81 7.29
N TYR A 200 11.59 -1.75 6.43
CA TYR A 200 10.24 -1.82 5.87
C TYR A 200 9.18 -2.20 6.91
N ALA A 201 9.57 -2.90 7.98
CA ALA A 201 8.69 -3.36 9.04
C ALA A 201 8.52 -2.29 10.12
N THR A 202 9.55 -1.47 10.36
CA THR A 202 9.60 -0.50 11.48
C THR A 202 9.41 0.96 11.05
N ALA A 203 9.58 1.27 9.76
CA ALA A 203 9.62 2.62 9.19
C ALA A 203 10.74 3.51 9.76
N CYS A 204 11.83 2.88 10.22
CA CYS A 204 13.07 3.52 10.63
C CYS A 204 14.24 2.55 10.42
N SER A 205 15.46 3.06 10.35
CA SER A 205 16.64 2.21 10.23
C SER A 205 17.80 2.85 11.00
N PRO A 206 17.94 2.59 12.31
CA PRO A 206 19.05 3.15 13.08
C PRO A 206 20.35 2.49 12.64
N LEU A 207 20.98 3.09 11.63
CA LEU A 207 22.22 2.66 11.04
C LEU A 207 23.40 3.32 11.76
N PRO A 208 24.56 2.64 11.89
CA PRO A 208 25.77 3.27 12.39
C PRO A 208 26.15 4.51 11.54
N PRO A 209 26.48 5.66 12.17
CA PRO A 209 26.87 6.88 11.45
C PRO A 209 28.01 6.68 10.47
N ASP A 210 28.95 5.78 10.78
CA ASP A 210 30.09 5.41 9.94
C ASP A 210 29.68 5.05 8.49
N LEU A 211 28.51 4.45 8.28
CA LEU A 211 28.03 4.15 6.91
C LEU A 211 27.81 5.43 6.11
N HIS A 212 27.23 6.46 6.73
CA HIS A 212 27.07 7.78 6.11
C HIS A 212 28.42 8.45 5.91
N GLU A 213 29.32 8.41 6.90
CA GLU A 213 30.66 9.00 6.77
C GLU A 213 31.48 8.37 5.63
N HIS A 214 31.35 7.06 5.41
CA HIS A 214 32.02 6.35 4.31
C HIS A 214 31.39 6.65 2.95
N ALA A 215 30.06 6.80 2.90
CA ALA A 215 29.38 7.27 1.70
C ALA A 215 29.83 8.69 1.33
N GLU A 216 29.92 9.60 2.30
CA GLU A 216 30.34 11.00 2.12
C GLU A 216 31.81 11.16 1.69
N LYS A 217 32.63 10.09 1.83
CA LYS A 217 34.02 10.03 1.34
C LYS A 217 34.17 9.40 -0.04
N SER A 218 33.08 8.87 -0.60
CA SER A 218 33.08 8.14 -1.87
C SER A 218 32.32 8.93 -2.93
N ASP A 219 32.86 9.04 -4.14
CA ASP A 219 32.12 9.60 -5.29
C ASP A 219 31.07 8.61 -5.81
N TRP A 220 30.06 9.11 -6.52
CA TRP A 220 29.01 8.27 -7.11
C TRP A 220 29.53 7.17 -8.04
N SER A 221 30.64 7.42 -8.74
CA SER A 221 31.30 6.40 -9.57
C SER A 221 31.78 5.20 -8.75
N ALA A 222 32.35 5.44 -7.56
CA ALA A 222 32.81 4.40 -6.64
C ALA A 222 31.64 3.63 -6.04
N VAL A 223 30.54 4.32 -5.69
CA VAL A 223 29.30 3.69 -5.21
C VAL A 223 28.72 2.73 -6.26
N ARG A 224 28.65 3.14 -7.53
CA ARG A 224 28.19 2.26 -8.61
C ARG A 224 29.12 1.06 -8.83
N ALA A 225 30.44 1.27 -8.79
CA ALA A 225 31.39 0.16 -8.90
C ALA A 225 31.27 -0.84 -7.74
N ALA A 226 31.04 -0.35 -6.51
CA ALA A 226 30.77 -1.20 -5.35
C ALA A 226 29.45 -1.98 -5.50
N ALA A 227 28.41 -1.35 -6.06
CA ALA A 227 27.14 -2.00 -6.36
C ALA A 227 27.30 -3.12 -7.40
N GLU A 228 27.95 -2.83 -8.53
CA GLU A 228 28.24 -3.81 -9.59
C GLU A 228 29.04 -5.01 -9.05
N LYS A 229 30.09 -4.74 -8.25
CA LYS A 229 30.94 -5.77 -7.66
C LYS A 229 30.20 -6.66 -6.66
N SER A 230 29.27 -6.09 -5.90
CA SER A 230 28.55 -6.80 -4.83
C SER A 230 27.26 -7.46 -5.32
N GLY A 231 26.66 -6.97 -6.40
CA GLY A 231 25.30 -7.31 -6.82
C GLY A 231 24.21 -6.50 -6.12
N ALA A 232 24.58 -5.47 -5.34
CA ALA A 232 23.60 -4.55 -4.75
C ALA A 232 22.99 -3.65 -5.83
N SER A 233 21.75 -3.21 -5.62
CA SER A 233 21.14 -2.14 -6.40
C SER A 233 21.39 -0.80 -5.74
N VAL A 234 21.79 0.22 -6.51
CA VAL A 234 21.87 1.61 -6.05
C VAL A 234 21.06 2.50 -6.97
N CYS A 235 20.42 3.52 -6.40
CA CYS A 235 19.60 4.45 -7.16
C CYS A 235 19.77 5.87 -6.61
N PRO A 236 20.11 6.87 -7.43
CA PRO A 236 19.97 8.26 -7.04
C PRO A 236 18.53 8.56 -6.63
N VAL A 237 18.37 9.39 -5.61
CA VAL A 237 17.07 9.96 -5.25
C VAL A 237 16.81 11.09 -6.23
N HIS A 238 15.79 10.91 -7.07
CA HIS A 238 15.39 11.93 -8.03
C HIS A 238 14.45 12.94 -7.38
N ASP A 239 14.68 14.21 -7.71
CA ASP A 239 13.90 15.32 -7.18
C ASP A 239 12.69 15.65 -8.07
N THR A 240 12.76 15.26 -9.34
CA THR A 240 11.73 15.48 -10.35
C THR A 240 11.08 14.16 -10.77
N PRO A 241 9.75 14.15 -11.00
CA PRO A 241 9.08 13.00 -11.58
C PRO A 241 9.60 12.66 -12.97
N GLY A 242 9.76 11.36 -13.25
CA GLY A 242 9.91 10.85 -14.60
C GLY A 242 8.58 10.83 -15.37
N PRO A 243 8.51 10.19 -16.55
CA PRO A 243 7.26 10.04 -17.30
C PRO A 243 6.17 9.33 -16.47
N ILE A 244 5.07 10.04 -16.22
CA ILE A 244 3.94 9.55 -15.43
C ILE A 244 2.90 8.94 -16.36
N ALA A 245 2.52 7.68 -16.16
CA ALA A 245 1.44 7.07 -16.94
C ALA A 245 0.07 7.57 -16.48
N ASP A 246 -0.87 7.69 -17.42
CA ASP A 246 -2.28 7.90 -17.10
C ASP A 246 -2.87 6.71 -16.37
N ALA A 247 -2.54 5.53 -16.88
CA ALA A 247 -3.00 4.26 -16.41
C ALA A 247 -2.00 3.61 -15.43
N PRO A 248 -2.31 3.43 -14.14
CA PRO A 248 -1.41 2.74 -13.20
C PRO A 248 -1.37 1.20 -13.36
N TRP A 249 -2.23 0.65 -14.21
CA TRP A 249 -2.40 -0.78 -14.48
C TRP A 249 -2.46 -1.10 -15.98
N THR A 250 -2.46 -2.38 -16.33
CA THR A 250 -2.76 -2.83 -17.69
C THR A 250 -3.61 -4.10 -17.67
N LEU A 251 -4.55 -4.19 -18.60
CA LEU A 251 -5.50 -5.30 -18.74
C LEU A 251 -5.42 -5.83 -20.17
N TRP A 252 -5.25 -7.14 -20.32
CA TRP A 252 -5.29 -7.82 -21.61
C TRP A 252 -6.42 -8.86 -21.62
N PRO A 253 -7.60 -8.51 -22.14
CA PRO A 253 -8.69 -9.46 -22.33
C PRO A 253 -8.28 -10.53 -23.35
N ARG A 254 -8.66 -11.79 -23.14
CA ARG A 254 -8.29 -12.91 -24.02
C ARG A 254 -9.48 -13.44 -24.85
N GLY A 255 -9.26 -14.47 -25.66
CA GLY A 255 -10.29 -15.08 -26.52
C GLY A 255 -11.51 -15.60 -25.74
N ARG A 256 -12.66 -15.70 -26.41
CA ARG A 256 -13.95 -16.09 -25.82
C ARG A 256 -13.90 -17.50 -25.24
N LEU A 257 -14.46 -17.69 -24.05
CA LEU A 257 -14.62 -19.00 -23.43
C LEU A 257 -16.00 -19.60 -23.67
N ALA A 258 -16.10 -20.91 -23.44
CA ALA A 258 -17.36 -21.61 -23.22
C ALA A 258 -17.87 -21.34 -21.79
N ASP A 259 -19.19 -21.51 -21.60
CA ASP A 259 -19.92 -21.20 -20.37
C ASP A 259 -19.30 -21.83 -19.11
N ARG A 260 -19.04 -21.00 -18.09
CA ARG A 260 -18.76 -21.45 -16.72
C ARG A 260 -20.02 -21.25 -15.88
N THR A 261 -20.46 -22.29 -15.19
CA THR A 261 -21.53 -22.19 -14.19
C THR A 261 -20.99 -21.46 -12.95
N ALA A 262 -21.52 -20.25 -12.68
CA ALA A 262 -21.17 -19.48 -11.50
C ALA A 262 -21.91 -20.01 -10.25
N THR A 263 -21.20 -20.11 -9.13
CA THR A 263 -21.81 -20.27 -7.80
C THR A 263 -22.41 -18.94 -7.33
N ALA A 264 -23.66 -18.99 -6.87
CA ALA A 264 -24.40 -17.81 -6.41
C ALA A 264 -23.78 -17.22 -5.12
N PRO A 265 -23.60 -15.90 -5.03
CA PRO A 265 -23.06 -15.23 -3.84
C PRO A 265 -24.09 -15.16 -2.71
N GLY A 266 -23.61 -15.03 -1.47
CA GLY A 266 -24.44 -14.59 -0.34
C GLY A 266 -24.86 -13.12 -0.47
N ARG A 267 -25.92 -12.70 0.23
CA ARG A 267 -26.57 -11.39 0.04
C ARG A 267 -25.67 -10.15 0.24
N HIS A 268 -24.52 -10.25 0.92
CA HIS A 268 -23.69 -9.08 1.30
C HIS A 268 -22.16 -9.24 1.15
N THR A 269 -21.66 -10.31 0.53
CA THR A 269 -20.22 -10.55 0.32
C THR A 269 -19.92 -10.57 -1.19
N PRO A 270 -19.45 -9.45 -1.78
CA PRO A 270 -19.44 -9.28 -3.23
C PRO A 270 -18.64 -10.34 -4.00
N LEU A 271 -17.59 -10.90 -3.38
CA LEU A 271 -16.74 -11.94 -3.97
C LEU A 271 -16.99 -13.34 -3.42
N ALA A 272 -18.13 -13.59 -2.76
CA ALA A 272 -18.46 -14.93 -2.32
C ALA A 272 -18.44 -15.94 -3.49
N GLY A 273 -17.75 -17.07 -3.27
CA GLY A 273 -17.56 -18.10 -4.27
C GLY A 273 -16.38 -17.86 -5.23
N ILE A 274 -15.66 -16.73 -5.12
CA ILE A 274 -14.39 -16.52 -5.83
C ILE A 274 -13.25 -17.20 -5.07
N THR A 275 -12.42 -17.99 -5.76
CA THR A 275 -11.18 -18.57 -5.23
C THR A 275 -9.94 -17.88 -5.81
N VAL A 276 -9.09 -17.36 -4.92
CA VAL A 276 -7.82 -16.70 -5.25
C VAL A 276 -6.66 -17.58 -4.78
N LEU A 277 -5.76 -17.93 -5.69
CA LEU A 277 -4.46 -18.50 -5.35
C LEU A 277 -3.43 -17.37 -5.27
N GLU A 278 -2.79 -17.22 -4.12
CA GLU A 278 -1.82 -16.16 -3.86
C GLU A 278 -0.41 -16.74 -3.67
N ALA A 279 0.50 -16.46 -4.59
CA ALA A 279 1.93 -16.73 -4.46
C ALA A 279 2.73 -15.45 -4.20
N GLY A 280 2.27 -14.68 -3.20
CA GLY A 280 2.79 -13.36 -2.86
C GLY A 280 3.79 -13.35 -1.68
N ARG A 281 4.79 -12.47 -1.76
CA ARG A 281 5.77 -12.22 -0.68
C ARG A 281 5.69 -10.78 -0.18
N ARG A 282 6.11 -10.56 1.08
CA ARG A 282 6.18 -9.24 1.74
C ARG A 282 4.82 -8.56 1.85
N ILE A 283 4.58 -7.47 1.12
CA ILE A 283 3.44 -6.57 1.36
C ILE A 283 2.53 -6.44 0.14
N GLN A 284 3.03 -6.07 -1.03
CA GLN A 284 2.19 -5.69 -2.19
C GLN A 284 1.15 -6.76 -2.58
N ALA A 285 1.56 -7.99 -2.93
CA ALA A 285 0.62 -9.07 -3.26
C ALA A 285 -0.18 -9.55 -2.03
N PRO A 286 0.42 -9.76 -0.84
CA PRO A 286 -0.33 -10.09 0.37
C PRO A 286 -1.43 -9.09 0.75
N MET A 287 -1.18 -7.80 0.57
CA MET A 287 -2.17 -6.73 0.74
C MET A 287 -3.30 -6.86 -0.27
N ALA A 288 -3.00 -7.09 -1.56
CA ALA A 288 -4.04 -7.27 -2.57
C ALA A 288 -4.95 -8.47 -2.26
N ALA A 289 -4.35 -9.61 -1.93
CA ALA A 289 -5.09 -10.81 -1.52
C ALA A 289 -5.86 -10.61 -0.22
N HIS A 290 -5.33 -9.84 0.73
CA HIS A 290 -6.03 -9.48 1.97
C HIS A 290 -7.33 -8.72 1.68
N LEU A 291 -7.29 -7.74 0.78
CA LEU A 291 -8.46 -6.96 0.40
C LEU A 291 -9.49 -7.81 -0.35
N LEU A 292 -9.07 -8.71 -1.25
CA LEU A 292 -9.97 -9.67 -1.90
C LEU A 292 -10.66 -10.59 -0.89
N ARG A 293 -9.93 -11.04 0.14
CA ARG A 293 -10.49 -11.82 1.26
C ARG A 293 -11.54 -11.01 2.04
N LEU A 294 -11.25 -9.76 2.37
CA LEU A 294 -12.18 -8.87 3.06
C LEU A 294 -13.46 -8.60 2.24
N LEU A 295 -13.37 -8.67 0.91
CA LEU A 295 -14.52 -8.60 -0.01
C LEU A 295 -15.27 -9.94 -0.16
N GLY A 296 -14.82 -11.01 0.50
CA GLY A 296 -15.50 -12.29 0.58
C GLY A 296 -14.93 -13.42 -0.26
N ALA A 297 -13.79 -13.22 -0.94
CA ALA A 297 -13.13 -14.29 -1.69
C ALA A 297 -12.46 -15.31 -0.73
N ARG A 298 -12.43 -16.58 -1.14
CA ARG A 298 -11.55 -17.59 -0.52
C ARG A 298 -10.14 -17.38 -1.06
N VAL A 299 -9.16 -17.26 -0.17
CA VAL A 299 -7.77 -17.06 -0.56
C VAL A 299 -6.93 -18.21 -0.04
N VAL A 300 -6.20 -18.88 -0.94
CA VAL A 300 -5.22 -19.93 -0.62
C VAL A 300 -3.83 -19.39 -0.93
N ARG A 301 -2.98 -19.27 0.10
CA ARG A 301 -1.58 -18.91 -0.05
C ARG A 301 -0.78 -20.12 -0.52
N VAL A 302 -0.03 -19.96 -1.61
CA VAL A 302 0.97 -20.93 -2.06
C VAL A 302 2.28 -20.60 -1.36
N GLU A 303 2.63 -21.37 -0.34
CA GLU A 303 3.81 -21.15 0.49
C GLU A 303 4.93 -22.12 0.10
N PRO A 304 6.21 -21.69 0.19
CA PRO A 304 7.32 -22.62 -0.03
C PRO A 304 7.39 -23.67 1.10
N PRO A 305 8.13 -24.77 0.91
CA PRO A 305 8.43 -25.72 1.98
C PRO A 305 8.96 -25.03 3.24
N GLY A 306 8.33 -25.31 4.39
CA GLY A 306 8.60 -24.64 5.67
C GLY A 306 7.79 -23.37 5.92
N GLY A 307 6.88 -23.01 5.00
CA GLY A 307 5.99 -21.85 5.11
C GLY A 307 6.64 -20.50 4.78
N ASP A 308 5.83 -19.44 4.83
CA ASP A 308 6.31 -18.06 4.67
C ASP A 308 7.27 -17.67 5.81
N PRO A 309 8.53 -17.29 5.53
CA PRO A 309 9.51 -16.91 6.55
C PRO A 309 9.06 -15.76 7.45
N LEU A 310 8.12 -14.91 7.00
CA LEU A 310 7.59 -13.82 7.81
C LEU A 310 6.67 -14.29 8.94
N ARG A 311 6.21 -15.55 8.93
CA ARG A 311 5.36 -16.12 10.00
C ARG A 311 6.02 -16.05 11.37
N GLY A 312 7.33 -16.24 11.45
CA GLY A 312 8.09 -16.18 12.71
C GLY A 312 8.74 -14.83 13.02
N MET A 313 8.43 -13.78 12.27
CA MET A 313 9.09 -12.48 12.41
C MET A 313 8.53 -11.68 13.62
N PRO A 314 9.36 -11.25 14.59
CA PRO A 314 8.88 -10.46 15.71
C PRO A 314 8.33 -9.08 15.32
N PRO A 315 7.46 -8.50 16.16
CA PRO A 315 6.87 -9.12 17.34
C PRO A 315 5.74 -10.09 16.96
N THR A 316 5.48 -11.07 17.82
CA THR A 316 4.49 -12.10 17.59
C THR A 316 3.29 -11.96 18.53
N CYS A 317 2.16 -12.56 18.15
CA CYS A 317 1.02 -12.83 19.01
C CYS A 317 0.89 -14.34 19.11
N GLY A 318 1.25 -14.91 20.26
CA GLY A 318 1.65 -16.32 20.32
C GLY A 318 2.85 -16.58 19.40
N ASP A 319 2.79 -17.63 18.60
CA ASP A 319 3.90 -18.06 17.74
C ASP A 319 3.89 -17.44 16.33
N ILE A 320 2.99 -16.48 16.07
CA ILE A 320 2.80 -15.90 14.73
C ILE A 320 3.07 -14.41 14.75
N SER A 321 3.87 -13.94 13.80
CA SER A 321 4.14 -12.52 13.56
C SER A 321 2.85 -11.71 13.46
N ALA A 322 2.74 -10.66 14.28
CA ALA A 322 1.62 -9.73 14.23
C ALA A 322 1.50 -9.04 12.85
N ARG A 323 2.64 -8.80 12.19
CA ARG A 323 2.69 -8.23 10.83
C ARG A 323 2.21 -9.21 9.78
N TRP A 324 2.58 -10.49 9.91
CA TRP A 324 2.07 -11.53 9.02
C TRP A 324 0.56 -11.66 9.18
N LEU A 325 0.05 -11.69 10.43
CA LEU A 325 -1.38 -11.71 10.72
C LEU A 325 -2.12 -10.50 10.13
N ALA A 326 -1.52 -9.31 10.16
CA ALA A 326 -2.12 -8.10 9.60
C ALA A 326 -2.55 -8.24 8.14
N LEU A 327 -1.82 -9.02 7.32
CA LEU A 327 -2.13 -9.22 5.90
C LEU A 327 -2.67 -10.62 5.57
N ASN A 328 -2.39 -11.63 6.39
CA ASN A 328 -2.63 -13.01 6.03
C ASN A 328 -3.65 -13.75 6.90
N ARG A 329 -4.19 -13.10 7.94
CA ARG A 329 -5.26 -13.67 8.75
C ARG A 329 -6.43 -14.16 7.90
N GLY A 330 -6.93 -15.35 8.23
CA GLY A 330 -8.09 -15.96 7.60
C GLY A 330 -7.90 -16.37 6.13
N LYS A 331 -6.65 -16.46 5.64
CA LYS A 331 -6.32 -17.13 4.38
C LYS A 331 -5.99 -18.61 4.67
N ASP A 332 -6.38 -19.49 3.76
CA ASP A 332 -5.89 -20.87 3.74
C ASP A 332 -4.42 -20.86 3.26
N ALA A 333 -3.69 -21.96 3.48
CA ALA A 333 -2.33 -22.12 2.95
C ALA A 333 -2.14 -23.54 2.38
N ALA A 334 -1.39 -23.62 1.28
CA ALA A 334 -0.90 -24.84 0.68
C ALA A 334 0.61 -24.74 0.54
N GLU A 335 1.33 -25.68 1.16
CA GLU A 335 2.79 -25.77 1.04
C GLU A 335 3.13 -26.49 -0.27
N ILE A 336 3.81 -25.79 -1.19
CA ILE A 336 4.13 -26.29 -2.53
C ILE A 336 5.54 -25.84 -2.92
N ASP A 337 6.42 -26.80 -3.24
CA ASP A 337 7.70 -26.49 -3.88
C ASP A 337 7.53 -26.26 -5.38
N ILE A 338 7.25 -25.02 -5.75
CA ILE A 338 7.10 -24.58 -7.15
C ILE A 338 8.39 -24.74 -7.98
N LYS A 339 9.54 -25.03 -7.37
CA LYS A 339 10.79 -25.31 -8.09
C LYS A 339 10.89 -26.78 -8.52
N SER A 340 10.17 -27.67 -7.85
CA SER A 340 10.09 -29.08 -8.23
C SER A 340 9.07 -29.30 -9.36
N ALA A 341 9.27 -30.35 -10.16
CA ALA A 341 8.29 -30.71 -11.19
C ALA A 341 6.95 -31.14 -10.59
N ALA A 342 6.97 -31.87 -9.47
CA ALA A 342 5.78 -32.31 -8.77
C ALA A 342 4.99 -31.12 -8.20
N GLY A 343 5.64 -30.21 -7.47
CA GLY A 343 4.95 -29.04 -6.92
C GLY A 343 4.40 -28.09 -7.98
N ARG A 344 5.02 -28.02 -9.17
CA ARG A 344 4.40 -27.33 -10.30
C ARG A 344 3.14 -28.02 -10.79
N ALA A 345 3.12 -29.34 -10.88
CA ALA A 345 1.92 -30.09 -11.24
C ALA A 345 0.81 -29.88 -10.20
N ASP A 346 1.13 -29.95 -8.90
CA ASP A 346 0.17 -29.69 -7.82
C ASP A 346 -0.42 -28.27 -7.91
N LEU A 347 0.40 -27.27 -8.23
CA LEU A 347 -0.08 -25.90 -8.44
C LEU A 347 -1.00 -25.79 -9.67
N LEU A 348 -0.67 -26.48 -10.77
CA LEU A 348 -1.52 -26.48 -11.97
C LEU A 348 -2.89 -27.08 -11.67
N ASP A 349 -2.96 -28.14 -10.87
CA ASP A 349 -4.23 -28.74 -10.43
C ASP A 349 -5.07 -27.76 -9.62
N LEU A 350 -4.45 -27.01 -8.69
CA LEU A 350 -5.16 -25.94 -7.96
C LEU A 350 -5.63 -24.81 -8.90
N VAL A 351 -4.81 -24.45 -9.89
CA VAL A 351 -5.13 -23.39 -10.85
C VAL A 351 -6.33 -23.75 -11.73
N ALA A 352 -6.58 -25.04 -11.99
CA ALA A 352 -7.71 -25.50 -12.81
C ALA A 352 -9.07 -24.98 -12.31
N ASP A 353 -9.25 -24.91 -10.99
CA ASP A 353 -10.51 -24.49 -10.35
C ASP A 353 -10.47 -23.04 -9.82
N ALA A 354 -9.33 -22.36 -9.90
CA ALA A 354 -9.18 -21.00 -9.40
C ALA A 354 -9.90 -19.96 -10.28
N ASP A 355 -10.23 -18.83 -9.67
CA ASP A 355 -10.69 -17.63 -10.39
C ASP A 355 -9.55 -16.66 -10.65
N VAL A 356 -8.62 -16.56 -9.70
CA VAL A 356 -7.49 -15.63 -9.75
C VAL A 356 -6.22 -16.36 -9.35
N PHE A 357 -5.14 -16.14 -10.10
CA PHE A 357 -3.78 -16.45 -9.66
C PHE A 357 -3.01 -15.13 -9.51
N LEU A 358 -2.51 -14.83 -8.32
CA LEU A 358 -1.84 -13.58 -7.97
C LEU A 358 -0.41 -13.86 -7.50
N HIS A 359 0.58 -13.20 -8.10
CA HIS A 359 1.98 -13.26 -7.66
C HIS A 359 2.70 -11.91 -7.77
N ASN A 360 3.83 -11.77 -7.05
CA ASN A 360 4.76 -10.65 -7.14
C ASN A 360 6.23 -11.10 -7.23
N TRP A 361 6.47 -12.17 -8.00
CA TRP A 361 7.82 -12.69 -8.19
C TRP A 361 8.69 -11.73 -8.99
N ALA A 362 10.00 -11.90 -8.89
CA ALA A 362 10.95 -11.11 -9.68
C ALA A 362 10.67 -11.28 -11.19
N PRO A 363 10.92 -10.24 -12.02
CA PRO A 363 10.73 -10.32 -13.47
C PRO A 363 11.39 -11.57 -14.09
N GLY A 364 10.67 -12.22 -15.00
CA GLY A 364 11.13 -13.44 -15.67
C GLY A 364 11.03 -14.73 -14.83
N ALA A 365 10.67 -14.65 -13.54
CA ALA A 365 10.63 -15.82 -12.68
C ALA A 365 9.46 -16.76 -13.02
N ALA A 366 8.29 -16.21 -13.35
CA ALA A 366 7.13 -17.03 -13.72
C ALA A 366 7.41 -17.82 -15.01
N GLU A 367 8.02 -17.17 -16.00
CA GLU A 367 8.42 -17.76 -17.28
C GLU A 367 9.45 -18.87 -17.09
N ARG A 368 10.48 -18.64 -16.26
CA ARG A 368 11.48 -19.68 -15.94
C ARG A 368 10.88 -20.88 -15.21
N LEU A 369 9.81 -20.66 -14.45
CA LEU A 369 9.11 -21.71 -13.73
C LEU A 369 8.03 -22.39 -14.58
N GLY A 370 7.70 -21.89 -15.77
CA GLY A 370 6.57 -22.39 -16.56
C GLY A 370 5.21 -22.14 -15.90
N LEU A 371 5.09 -21.02 -15.17
CA LEU A 371 3.92 -20.62 -14.39
C LEU A 371 3.45 -19.21 -14.78
N ASP A 372 3.75 -18.77 -16.01
CA ASP A 372 3.32 -17.48 -16.53
C ASP A 372 1.86 -17.52 -17.03
N ASP A 373 1.34 -16.38 -17.49
CA ASP A 373 0.01 -16.27 -18.09
C ASP A 373 -0.19 -17.27 -19.24
N ALA A 374 0.84 -17.48 -20.07
CA ALA A 374 0.74 -18.32 -21.24
C ALA A 374 0.67 -19.81 -20.89
N ASP A 375 1.30 -20.22 -19.80
CA ASP A 375 1.28 -21.58 -19.29
C ASP A 375 0.02 -21.87 -18.48
N LEU A 376 -0.33 -21.03 -17.50
CA LEU A 376 -1.48 -21.27 -16.62
C LEU A 376 -2.81 -21.24 -17.38
N ARG A 377 -2.92 -20.42 -18.43
CA ARG A 377 -4.14 -20.37 -19.26
C ARG A 377 -4.39 -21.66 -20.06
N LYS A 378 -3.38 -22.51 -20.27
CA LYS A 378 -3.56 -23.81 -20.94
C LYS A 378 -4.42 -24.74 -20.08
N VAL A 379 -4.31 -24.59 -18.76
CA VAL A 379 -5.05 -25.38 -17.77
C VAL A 379 -6.37 -24.70 -17.42
N ASN A 380 -6.38 -23.37 -17.23
CA ASN A 380 -7.58 -22.60 -16.92
C ASN A 380 -7.71 -21.38 -17.83
N PRO A 381 -8.40 -21.51 -18.98
CA PRO A 381 -8.58 -20.39 -19.91
C PRO A 381 -9.42 -19.22 -19.34
N GLY A 382 -10.17 -19.44 -18.25
CA GLY A 382 -10.97 -18.42 -17.53
C GLY A 382 -10.29 -17.76 -16.35
N LEU A 383 -9.01 -18.04 -16.15
CA LEU A 383 -8.22 -17.47 -15.07
C LEU A 383 -8.06 -15.95 -15.24
N VAL A 384 -8.16 -15.23 -14.13
CA VAL A 384 -7.56 -13.90 -14.00
C VAL A 384 -6.12 -14.10 -13.53
N TYR A 385 -5.16 -13.96 -14.45
CA TYR A 385 -3.74 -13.99 -14.13
C TYR A 385 -3.31 -12.59 -13.69
N ALA A 386 -2.87 -12.43 -12.45
CA ALA A 386 -2.52 -11.15 -11.87
C ALA A 386 -1.05 -11.08 -11.44
N TYR A 387 -0.33 -10.09 -11.95
CA TYR A 387 1.05 -9.82 -11.58
C TYR A 387 1.21 -8.40 -11.01
N THR A 388 1.66 -8.31 -9.77
CA THR A 388 1.99 -7.04 -9.10
C THR A 388 3.50 -6.89 -9.03
N SER A 389 4.06 -6.00 -9.86
CA SER A 389 5.51 -5.89 -10.07
C SER A 389 6.11 -4.60 -9.48
N GLY A 390 7.44 -4.46 -9.52
CA GLY A 390 8.10 -3.19 -9.18
C GLY A 390 7.93 -2.13 -10.26
N TRP A 391 8.24 -2.47 -11.52
CA TRP A 391 8.45 -1.50 -12.61
C TRP A 391 7.54 -1.69 -13.83
N ALA A 392 6.74 -2.76 -13.89
CA ALA A 392 5.92 -3.13 -15.06
C ALA A 392 6.70 -3.16 -16.40
N GLY A 393 8.01 -3.45 -16.37
CA GLY A 393 8.86 -3.43 -17.56
C GLY A 393 9.02 -2.06 -18.24
N ARG A 394 8.65 -0.96 -17.57
CA ARG A 394 8.62 0.40 -18.14
C ARG A 394 9.97 1.13 -18.11
N ILE A 395 10.98 0.57 -17.44
CA ILE A 395 12.28 1.21 -17.27
C ILE A 395 13.38 0.21 -17.64
N GLU A 396 14.30 0.63 -18.49
CA GLU A 396 15.53 -0.10 -18.82
C GLU A 396 16.51 -0.06 -17.65
N ASP A 397 17.31 -1.12 -17.47
CA ASP A 397 18.28 -1.25 -16.38
C ASP A 397 17.68 -0.94 -15.00
N ALA A 398 16.43 -1.36 -14.79
CA ALA A 398 15.72 -1.07 -13.55
C ALA A 398 16.45 -1.69 -12.34
N PRO A 399 16.68 -0.92 -11.25
CA PRO A 399 17.21 -1.48 -10.02
C PRO A 399 16.20 -2.46 -9.41
N LEU A 400 16.55 -3.13 -8.31
CA LEU A 400 15.62 -4.02 -7.63
C LEU A 400 14.27 -3.30 -7.36
N GLY A 401 13.17 -3.93 -7.78
CA GLY A 401 11.83 -3.33 -7.71
C GLY A 401 11.23 -3.37 -6.30
N THR A 402 11.83 -2.62 -5.38
CA THR A 402 11.34 -2.43 -4.00
C THR A 402 10.70 -1.06 -3.83
N ASP A 403 9.90 -0.93 -2.77
CA ASP A 403 9.24 0.33 -2.42
C ASP A 403 10.23 1.51 -2.37
N PHE A 404 11.35 1.36 -1.67
CA PHE A 404 12.35 2.40 -1.51
C PHE A 404 13.06 2.76 -2.81
N MET A 405 13.39 1.76 -3.65
CA MET A 405 14.00 1.99 -4.97
C MET A 405 13.05 2.73 -5.90
N VAL A 406 11.77 2.35 -5.91
CA VAL A 406 10.76 3.03 -6.72
C VAL A 406 10.50 4.43 -6.19
N GLN A 407 10.45 4.64 -4.87
CA GLN A 407 10.30 5.98 -4.30
C GLN A 407 11.46 6.92 -4.69
N ALA A 408 12.70 6.42 -4.61
CA ALA A 408 13.88 7.16 -5.02
C ALA A 408 13.88 7.45 -6.52
N ARG A 409 13.58 6.44 -7.35
CA ARG A 409 13.66 6.58 -8.81
C ARG A 409 12.55 7.45 -9.40
N SER A 410 11.35 7.39 -8.84
CA SER A 410 10.16 8.01 -9.44
C SER A 410 9.99 9.49 -9.09
N GLY A 411 10.71 10.02 -8.11
CA GLY A 411 10.49 11.37 -7.56
C GLY A 411 9.53 11.41 -6.36
N VAL A 412 8.97 10.27 -5.93
CA VAL A 412 8.11 10.21 -4.73
C VAL A 412 8.87 10.64 -3.49
N GLY A 413 10.17 10.36 -3.40
CA GLY A 413 11.02 10.84 -2.31
C GLY A 413 11.03 12.37 -2.14
N ALA A 414 10.83 13.14 -3.21
CA ALA A 414 10.60 14.58 -3.14
C ALA A 414 9.13 14.92 -2.84
N ALA A 415 8.19 14.15 -3.42
CA ALA A 415 6.76 14.39 -3.30
C ALA A 415 6.22 14.28 -1.86
N VAL A 416 6.81 13.39 -1.06
CA VAL A 416 6.42 13.15 0.33
C VAL A 416 7.01 14.17 1.31
N ARG A 417 7.94 15.03 0.87
CA ARG A 417 8.62 16.04 1.68
C ARG A 417 7.96 17.41 1.55
N GLY A 418 7.99 18.17 2.65
CA GLY A 418 7.52 19.56 2.68
C GLY A 418 8.53 20.51 2.03
N ASP A 419 8.12 21.76 1.81
CA ASP A 419 8.98 22.76 1.14
C ASP A 419 10.30 22.97 1.89
N GLY A 420 11.39 23.03 1.12
CA GLY A 420 12.75 23.25 1.62
C GLY A 420 13.41 22.02 2.25
N GLU A 421 12.71 20.89 2.35
CA GLU A 421 13.32 19.64 2.82
C GLU A 421 14.01 18.89 1.67
N PRO A 422 15.20 18.31 1.90
CA PRO A 422 15.86 17.52 0.86
C PRO A 422 15.01 16.28 0.52
N PRO A 423 14.96 15.87 -0.76
CA PRO A 423 14.26 14.67 -1.17
C PRO A 423 14.80 13.44 -0.47
N ALA A 424 13.90 12.63 0.06
CA ALA A 424 14.25 11.39 0.74
C ALA A 424 13.03 10.48 0.75
N PRO A 425 13.15 9.22 0.30
CA PRO A 425 12.08 8.24 0.44
C PRO A 425 11.52 8.19 1.86
N SER A 426 10.22 7.93 1.96
CA SER A 426 9.61 7.52 3.21
C SER A 426 10.11 6.12 3.57
N LEU A 427 10.46 5.89 4.84
CA LEU A 427 10.73 4.52 5.32
C LEU A 427 9.45 3.72 5.58
N MET A 428 8.26 4.35 5.48
CA MET A 428 7.03 3.59 5.29
C MET A 428 7.00 2.98 3.90
N THR A 429 6.42 1.79 3.81
CA THR A 429 6.17 1.06 2.56
C THR A 429 4.92 1.62 1.85
N LEU A 430 5.00 2.89 1.42
CA LEU A 430 3.88 3.63 0.83
C LEU A 430 3.39 3.01 -0.47
N LEU A 431 4.33 2.64 -1.35
CA LEU A 431 4.05 2.11 -2.67
C LEU A 431 3.68 0.64 -2.64
N ASP A 432 4.13 -0.14 -1.66
CA ASP A 432 3.69 -1.52 -1.45
C ASP A 432 2.23 -1.57 -1.02
N VAL A 433 1.83 -0.70 -0.08
CA VAL A 433 0.43 -0.61 0.37
C VAL A 433 -0.44 -0.12 -0.79
N LEU A 434 -0.12 1.03 -1.38
CA LEU A 434 -0.89 1.58 -2.51
C LEU A 434 -0.86 0.62 -3.72
N GLY A 435 0.26 -0.04 -3.98
CA GLY A 435 0.42 -1.03 -5.03
C GLY A 435 -0.43 -2.28 -4.80
N GLY A 436 -0.62 -2.71 -3.54
CA GLY A 436 -1.56 -3.78 -3.19
C GLY A 436 -3.02 -3.37 -3.41
N LEU A 437 -3.36 -2.12 -3.10
CA LEU A 437 -4.68 -1.57 -3.43
C LEU A 437 -4.88 -1.53 -4.97
N LEU A 438 -3.88 -1.11 -5.75
CA LEU A 438 -3.97 -1.13 -7.21
C LEU A 438 -4.01 -2.56 -7.79
N GLY A 439 -3.31 -3.51 -7.17
CA GLY A 439 -3.42 -4.93 -7.48
C GLY A 439 -4.86 -5.43 -7.30
N THR A 440 -5.51 -5.06 -6.20
CA THR A 440 -6.92 -5.39 -5.96
C THR A 440 -7.83 -4.75 -7.01
N GLU A 441 -7.60 -3.47 -7.31
CA GLU A 441 -8.37 -2.71 -8.30
C GLU A 441 -8.31 -3.36 -9.68
N VAL A 442 -7.11 -3.71 -10.17
CA VAL A 442 -6.94 -4.35 -11.49
C VAL A 442 -7.57 -5.75 -11.52
N ILE A 443 -7.47 -6.52 -10.44
CA ILE A 443 -8.09 -7.85 -10.33
C ILE A 443 -9.61 -7.74 -10.37
N LEU A 444 -10.20 -6.80 -9.64
CA LEU A 444 -11.65 -6.59 -9.65
C LEU A 444 -12.15 -6.12 -11.02
N ALA A 445 -11.40 -5.25 -11.70
CA ALA A 445 -11.72 -4.84 -13.06
C ALA A 445 -11.64 -6.02 -14.04
N ALA A 446 -10.63 -6.89 -13.89
CA ALA A 446 -10.47 -8.11 -14.67
C ALA A 446 -11.60 -9.13 -14.42
N LEU A 447 -11.99 -9.33 -13.15
CA LEU A 447 -13.13 -10.18 -12.78
C LEU A 447 -14.43 -9.63 -13.38
N LEU A 448 -14.69 -8.32 -13.27
CA LEU A 448 -15.88 -7.71 -13.87
C LEU A 448 -15.89 -7.89 -15.39
N LEU A 449 -14.74 -7.76 -16.04
CA LEU A 449 -14.63 -7.99 -17.47
C LEU A 449 -14.91 -9.45 -17.82
N ARG A 450 -14.38 -10.40 -17.03
CA ARG A 450 -14.65 -11.83 -17.19
C ARG A 450 -16.13 -12.15 -17.05
N GLU A 451 -16.81 -11.64 -16.03
CA GLU A 451 -18.26 -11.86 -15.83
C GLU A 451 -19.10 -11.27 -16.97
N ARG A 452 -18.65 -10.18 -17.59
CA ARG A 452 -19.37 -9.52 -18.69
C ARG A 452 -19.11 -10.13 -20.07
N GLU A 453 -17.90 -10.61 -20.32
CA GLU A 453 -17.46 -11.03 -21.66
C GLU A 453 -17.17 -12.53 -21.77
N GLY A 454 -17.14 -13.26 -20.65
CA GLY A 454 -16.81 -14.68 -20.60
C GLY A 454 -15.38 -14.98 -21.04
N ARG A 455 -14.41 -14.17 -20.60
CA ARG A 455 -13.00 -14.23 -21.04
C ARG A 455 -12.04 -14.16 -19.86
N GLY A 456 -11.01 -15.01 -19.86
CA GLY A 456 -9.86 -14.85 -18.98
C GLY A 456 -9.12 -13.54 -19.26
N VAL A 457 -8.39 -13.04 -18.27
CA VAL A 457 -7.77 -11.71 -18.33
C VAL A 457 -6.40 -11.76 -17.68
N ARG A 458 -5.37 -11.27 -18.38
CA ARG A 458 -4.11 -10.92 -17.75
C ARG A 458 -4.22 -9.49 -17.19
N ALA A 459 -3.85 -9.33 -15.94
CA ALA A 459 -3.95 -8.09 -15.19
C ALA A 459 -2.59 -7.75 -14.57
N GLU A 460 -2.10 -6.54 -14.81
CA GLU A 460 -0.84 -6.08 -14.24
C GLU A 460 -0.99 -4.74 -13.53
N SER A 461 -0.30 -4.62 -12.40
CA SER A 461 -0.05 -3.34 -11.74
C SER A 461 1.39 -3.30 -11.24
N SER A 462 1.83 -2.14 -10.75
CA SER A 462 3.19 -2.01 -10.23
C SER A 462 3.34 -0.96 -9.13
N LEU A 463 4.44 -1.06 -8.39
CA LEU A 463 4.88 0.01 -7.48
C LEU A 463 5.11 1.32 -8.25
N LEU A 464 5.64 1.26 -9.49
CA LEU A 464 5.76 2.44 -10.35
C LEU A 464 4.40 3.03 -10.72
N GLY A 465 3.38 2.20 -10.98
CA GLY A 465 2.00 2.66 -11.19
C GLY A 465 1.41 3.30 -9.92
N ALA A 466 1.76 2.79 -8.73
CA ALA A 466 1.42 3.44 -7.46
C ALA A 466 2.11 4.79 -7.30
N ALA A 467 3.39 4.89 -7.68
CA ALA A 467 4.13 6.15 -7.68
C ALA A 467 3.50 7.18 -8.62
N ASP A 468 3.12 6.76 -9.83
CA ASP A 468 2.46 7.63 -10.81
C ASP A 468 1.19 8.29 -10.25
N LEU A 469 0.36 7.52 -9.53
CA LEU A 469 -0.82 8.06 -8.87
C LEU A 469 -0.47 9.06 -7.76
N LEU A 470 0.51 8.72 -6.93
CA LEU A 470 0.89 9.57 -5.81
C LEU A 470 1.53 10.89 -6.28
N LEU A 471 2.26 10.86 -7.39
CA LEU A 471 2.87 12.03 -8.02
C LEU A 471 1.85 12.97 -8.68
N LYS A 472 0.67 12.44 -9.05
CA LYS A 472 -0.48 13.22 -9.53
C LYS A 472 -1.34 13.79 -8.40
N ALA A 473 -1.16 13.29 -7.18
CA ALA A 473 -1.94 13.72 -6.04
C ALA A 473 -1.58 15.17 -5.65
N PRO A 474 -2.55 15.97 -5.18
CA PRO A 474 -2.26 17.29 -4.64
C PRO A 474 -1.20 17.24 -3.54
N ARG A 475 -0.52 18.37 -3.34
CA ARG A 475 0.50 18.52 -2.31
C ARG A 475 0.24 19.76 -1.47
N SER A 476 0.49 19.65 -0.17
CA SER A 476 0.46 20.75 0.78
C SER A 476 1.77 20.76 1.55
N ALA A 477 2.58 21.78 1.31
CA ALA A 477 3.87 21.96 1.96
C ALA A 477 3.77 22.39 3.44
N ASP A 478 2.58 22.84 3.86
CA ASP A 478 2.33 23.39 5.18
C ASP A 478 1.94 22.30 6.21
N ARG A 479 1.88 21.02 5.82
CA ARG A 479 1.55 19.89 6.72
C ARG A 479 2.65 19.63 7.73
N ARG A 480 2.66 20.41 8.82
CA ARG A 480 3.66 20.30 9.88
C ARG A 480 2.98 20.10 11.23
N PRO A 481 3.16 18.93 11.88
CA PRO A 481 2.74 18.75 13.26
C PRO A 481 3.29 19.86 14.15
N ILE A 482 2.42 20.45 14.96
CA ILE A 482 2.77 21.52 15.90
C ILE A 482 3.01 20.87 17.26
N ARG A 483 4.21 21.05 17.81
CA ARG A 483 4.55 20.57 19.15
C ARG A 483 3.77 21.36 20.18
N THR A 484 3.20 20.66 21.16
CA THR A 484 2.58 21.22 22.37
C THR A 484 3.40 20.77 23.59
N ARG A 485 3.01 21.21 24.79
CA ARG A 485 3.73 20.90 26.03
C ARG A 485 3.81 19.40 26.33
N ASP A 486 2.79 18.64 25.94
CA ASP A 486 2.60 17.22 26.26
C ASP A 486 2.45 16.31 25.04
N GLY A 487 2.56 16.86 23.82
CA GLY A 487 2.32 16.09 22.61
C GLY A 487 2.46 16.89 21.32
N TRP A 488 1.59 16.58 20.37
CA TRP A 488 1.58 17.16 19.04
C TRP A 488 0.14 17.29 18.56
N ILE A 489 -0.14 18.37 17.85
CA ILE A 489 -1.42 18.59 17.19
C ILE A 489 -1.19 18.88 15.70
N MET A 490 -2.23 18.71 14.90
CA MET A 490 -2.25 19.05 13.50
C MET A 490 -3.49 19.88 13.20
N THR A 491 -3.30 20.98 12.49
CA THR A 491 -4.40 21.80 11.98
C THR A 491 -4.80 21.34 10.58
N ALA A 492 -6.02 21.64 10.17
CA ALA A 492 -6.47 21.43 8.81
C ALA A 492 -5.59 22.19 7.79
N ASP A 493 -5.44 21.64 6.59
CA ASP A 493 -4.78 22.26 5.45
C ASP A 493 -5.34 23.67 5.19
N GLY A 494 -4.45 24.59 4.80
CA GLY A 494 -4.81 25.99 4.55
C GLY A 494 -5.06 26.82 5.82
N THR A 495 -5.01 26.23 7.01
CA THR A 495 -5.11 26.98 8.27
C THR A 495 -3.71 27.26 8.84
N ARG A 496 -3.27 28.53 8.78
CA ARG A 496 -1.99 28.96 9.37
C ARG A 496 -2.19 29.58 10.76
N ARG A 497 -1.37 29.15 11.70
CA ARG A 497 -1.26 29.73 13.04
C ARG A 497 0.20 29.82 13.44
N ASP A 498 0.54 30.85 14.23
CA ASP A 498 1.88 30.97 14.80
C ASP A 498 2.11 29.82 15.79
N PRO A 499 3.02 28.87 15.51
CA PRO A 499 3.27 27.72 16.38
C PRO A 499 3.67 28.15 17.79
N ARG A 500 4.29 29.33 17.96
CA ARG A 500 4.77 29.83 19.26
C ARG A 500 3.65 30.01 20.27
N LEU A 501 2.44 30.29 19.81
CA LEU A 501 1.25 30.46 20.67
C LEU A 501 0.72 29.12 21.20
N LEU A 502 1.05 28.01 20.53
CA LEU A 502 0.50 26.69 20.82
C LEU A 502 1.51 25.80 21.58
N THR A 503 2.82 26.05 21.42
CA THR A 503 3.88 25.25 22.07
C THR A 503 3.80 25.27 23.61
N ALA A 504 3.33 26.37 24.20
CA ALA A 504 3.22 26.50 25.66
C ALA A 504 1.99 25.79 26.24
N LEU A 505 1.00 25.46 25.42
CA LEU A 505 -0.27 24.86 25.84
C LEU A 505 -0.19 23.33 25.90
N THR A 506 -1.07 22.68 26.68
CA THR A 506 -1.32 21.24 26.50
C THR A 506 -1.99 20.99 25.15
N SER A 507 -1.93 19.77 24.65
CA SER A 507 -2.63 19.38 23.42
C SER A 507 -4.14 19.62 23.54
N GLY A 508 -4.73 19.35 24.71
CA GLY A 508 -6.15 19.62 24.98
C GLY A 508 -6.48 21.12 24.92
N ASP A 509 -5.71 21.96 25.63
CA ASP A 509 -5.93 23.41 25.65
C ASP A 509 -5.72 24.06 24.28
N ALA A 510 -4.69 23.60 23.54
CA ALA A 510 -4.42 24.08 22.20
C ALA A 510 -5.55 23.73 21.23
N LEU A 511 -6.08 22.50 21.28
CA LEU A 511 -7.23 22.09 20.48
C LEU A 511 -8.48 22.89 20.85
N ALA A 512 -8.77 23.08 22.15
CA ALA A 512 -9.90 23.88 22.61
C ALA A 512 -9.81 25.34 22.12
N ALA A 513 -8.62 25.95 22.19
CA ALA A 513 -8.38 27.30 21.70
C ALA A 513 -8.59 27.40 20.17
N LEU A 514 -8.10 26.43 19.40
CA LEU A 514 -8.27 26.39 17.94
C LEU A 514 -9.74 26.22 17.56
N HIS A 515 -10.43 25.25 18.17
CA HIS A 515 -11.85 24.99 17.93
C HIS A 515 -12.72 26.20 18.32
N GLY A 516 -12.38 26.91 19.41
CA GLY A 516 -13.04 28.16 19.81
C GLY A 516 -12.93 29.29 18.78
N THR A 517 -11.95 29.22 17.88
CA THR A 517 -11.80 30.16 16.73
C THR A 517 -12.29 29.60 15.40
N GLY A 518 -12.94 28.42 15.41
CA GLY A 518 -13.43 27.75 14.21
C GLY A 518 -12.34 27.05 13.38
N VAL A 519 -11.13 26.88 13.91
CA VAL A 519 -10.05 26.16 13.22
C VAL A 519 -10.16 24.68 13.52
N ALA A 520 -10.38 23.86 12.48
CA ALA A 520 -10.35 22.41 12.61
C ALA A 520 -8.91 21.93 12.89
N ALA A 521 -8.78 21.10 13.92
CA ALA A 521 -7.51 20.52 14.35
C ALA A 521 -7.73 19.23 15.13
N THR A 522 -6.71 18.39 15.19
CA THR A 522 -6.74 17.11 15.92
C THR A 522 -5.40 16.79 16.58
N ALA A 523 -5.43 15.96 17.62
CA ALA A 523 -4.22 15.43 18.23
C ALA A 523 -3.53 14.45 17.27
N VAL A 524 -2.20 14.53 17.19
CA VAL A 524 -1.38 13.59 16.44
C VAL A 524 -1.18 12.34 17.29
N THR A 525 -1.56 11.19 16.74
CA THR A 525 -1.31 9.90 17.38
C THR A 525 0.17 9.58 17.32
N THR A 526 0.86 9.61 18.45
CA THR A 526 2.29 9.29 18.57
C THR A 526 2.59 7.92 19.17
N SER A 527 1.54 7.16 19.53
CA SER A 527 1.61 5.84 20.13
C SER A 527 0.51 4.97 19.53
N LEU A 528 0.88 4.05 18.63
CA LEU A 528 -0.11 3.24 17.90
C LEU A 528 -0.86 2.26 18.82
N ASP A 529 -0.23 1.82 19.90
CA ASP A 529 -0.80 0.97 20.94
C ASP A 529 -2.00 1.60 21.66
N ARG A 530 -2.15 2.93 21.58
CA ARG A 530 -3.28 3.66 22.15
C ARG A 530 -4.49 3.77 21.22
N LEU A 531 -4.34 3.52 19.92
CA LEU A 531 -5.43 3.62 18.95
C LEU A 531 -6.65 2.74 19.27
N PRO A 532 -6.53 1.51 19.81
CA PRO A 532 -7.69 0.70 20.23
C PRO A 532 -8.56 1.35 21.30
N HIS A 533 -7.96 2.23 22.10
CA HIS A 533 -8.63 2.95 23.18
C HIS A 533 -9.14 4.33 22.73
N ASP A 534 -8.84 4.73 21.50
CA ASP A 534 -9.31 5.97 20.93
C ASP A 534 -10.77 5.81 20.47
N PRO A 535 -11.73 6.58 21.04
CA PRO A 535 -13.13 6.46 20.67
C PRO A 535 -13.41 6.79 19.19
N ARG A 536 -12.49 7.50 18.51
CA ARG A 536 -12.58 7.78 17.07
C ARG A 536 -12.44 6.51 16.22
N PHE A 537 -11.73 5.50 16.72
CA PHE A 537 -11.32 4.32 15.93
C PHE A 537 -11.70 2.98 16.55
N SER A 538 -12.12 2.92 17.81
CA SER A 538 -12.42 1.67 18.51
C SER A 538 -13.43 0.78 17.79
N SER A 539 -14.39 1.36 17.06
CA SER A 539 -15.36 0.59 16.25
C SER A 539 -14.79 0.01 14.94
N HIS A 540 -13.59 0.43 14.55
CA HIS A 540 -12.88 -0.01 13.36
C HIS A 540 -11.74 -0.99 13.66
N LEU A 541 -11.49 -1.27 14.94
CA LEU A 541 -10.40 -2.10 15.41
C LEU A 541 -10.96 -3.27 16.22
N TYR A 542 -10.39 -4.46 16.03
CA TYR A 542 -10.76 -5.65 16.80
C TYR A 542 -9.53 -6.53 17.02
N ARG A 543 -9.56 -7.41 18.03
CA ARG A 543 -8.55 -8.46 18.19
C ARG A 543 -9.05 -9.74 17.56
N ASP A 544 -8.19 -10.40 16.80
CA ASP A 544 -8.49 -11.70 16.19
C ASP A 544 -8.29 -12.84 17.19
N ALA A 545 -8.48 -14.09 16.72
CA ALA A 545 -8.35 -15.28 17.55
C ALA A 545 -6.93 -15.52 18.10
N HIS A 546 -5.91 -14.87 17.52
CA HIS A 546 -4.52 -14.90 18.01
C HIS A 546 -4.23 -13.74 18.97
N GLY A 547 -5.21 -12.89 19.27
CA GLY A 547 -5.01 -11.68 20.07
C GLY A 547 -4.40 -10.51 19.30
N ALA A 548 -4.03 -10.70 18.03
CA ALA A 548 -3.44 -9.66 17.20
C ALA A 548 -4.49 -8.61 16.82
N LEU A 549 -4.10 -7.34 16.89
CA LEU A 549 -4.99 -6.26 16.51
C LEU A 549 -5.19 -6.23 14.98
N ALA A 550 -6.42 -5.95 14.58
CA ALA A 550 -6.87 -5.98 13.20
C ALA A 550 -7.69 -4.73 12.87
N VAL A 551 -7.53 -4.25 11.65
CA VAL A 551 -8.39 -3.20 11.07
C VAL A 551 -9.59 -3.88 10.41
N ALA A 552 -10.79 -3.38 10.66
CA ALA A 552 -12.01 -3.84 10.03
C ALA A 552 -11.97 -3.62 8.50
N ALA A 553 -12.86 -4.32 7.77
CA ALA A 553 -12.98 -4.10 6.34
C ALA A 553 -13.26 -2.62 6.04
N PRO A 554 -12.57 -2.00 5.06
CA PRO A 554 -12.72 -0.58 4.76
C PRO A 554 -14.01 -0.25 3.99
N TRP A 555 -14.93 -1.22 3.85
CA TRP A 555 -16.20 -1.07 3.16
C TRP A 555 -17.37 -1.46 4.04
N ARG A 556 -18.50 -0.79 3.80
CA ARG A 556 -19.83 -1.27 4.18
C ARG A 556 -20.67 -1.38 2.91
N PHE A 557 -21.30 -2.53 2.70
CA PHE A 557 -22.21 -2.78 1.58
C PHE A 557 -23.64 -2.83 2.09
N ALA A 558 -24.57 -2.20 1.37
CA ALA A 558 -26.00 -2.21 1.68
C ALA A 558 -26.85 -2.37 0.42
#